data_AF-A0A194QWV1-F1
#
_entry.id   AF-A0A194QWV1-F1
#
_cell.length_a   1.000
_cell.length_b   1.000
_cell.length_c   1.000
_cell.angle_alpha   90.00
_cell.angle_beta   90.00
_cell.angle_gamma   90.00
#
_symmetry.space_group_name_H-M   'P 1'
#
loop_
_entity.id
_entity.type
_entity.pdbx_description
1 polymer ?
#
loop_
_entity_poly.entity_id
_entity_poly.type
_entity_poly.pdbx_seq_one_letter_code
_entity_poly.pdbx_strand_id
1 'polypeptide(L)'
;MSVSVKVNPDLQKERDNCTFNVIELTNVIDGGPQKTEERKKREEMVFNEGIHIDEVPSDYLSHKEKYELAVKKACMLFKMMRRLQEEEVDF
;
A
#
# COMPACT_ATOMS: atom_id res chain seq x y z
N MET A 1 14.44 -12.96 1.51
CA MET A 1 15.69 -12.16 1.61
C MET A 1 15.27 -10.73 1.88
N SER A 2 15.64 -10.15 3.02
CA SER A 2 15.34 -8.74 3.31
C SER A 2 16.21 -7.87 2.41
N VAL A 3 15.60 -7.28 1.39
CA VAL A 3 16.28 -6.25 0.58
C VAL A 3 16.56 -5.09 1.54
N SER A 4 17.83 -4.86 1.85
CA SER A 4 18.25 -3.67 2.58
C SER A 4 17.96 -2.47 1.69
N VAL A 5 16.86 -1.79 1.97
CA VAL A 5 16.48 -0.57 1.24
C VAL A 5 17.50 0.50 1.59
N LYS A 6 18.34 0.85 0.63
CA LYS A 6 19.29 1.97 0.78
C LYS A 6 18.48 3.27 0.85
N VAL A 7 18.30 3.81 2.04
CA VAL A 7 17.66 5.10 2.28
C VAL A 7 18.64 6.23 1.94
N ASN A 8 18.14 7.33 1.38
CA ASN A 8 18.95 8.53 1.19
C ASN A 8 19.49 9.02 2.57
N PRO A 9 20.80 9.28 2.73
CA PRO A 9 21.39 9.72 3.99
C PRO A 9 20.71 10.95 4.62
N ASP A 10 20.27 11.92 3.81
CA ASP A 10 19.61 13.13 4.32
C ASP A 10 18.23 12.80 4.91
N LEU A 11 17.46 11.93 4.24
CA LEU A 11 16.19 11.44 4.78
C LEU A 11 16.39 10.61 6.05
N GLN A 12 17.47 9.83 6.13
CA GLN A 12 17.79 9.08 7.34
C GLN A 12 18.11 10.03 8.50
N LYS A 13 18.93 11.06 8.25
CA LYS A 13 19.24 12.09 9.24
C LYS A 13 17.99 12.81 9.74
N GLU A 14 17.04 13.12 8.86
CA GLU A 14 15.74 13.70 9.25
C GLU A 14 14.92 12.75 10.12
N ARG A 15 14.88 11.45 9.79
CA ARG A 15 14.19 10.42 10.59
C ARG A 15 14.82 10.24 11.97
N ASP A 16 16.14 10.27 12.07
CA ASP A 16 16.89 10.08 13.32
C ASP A 16 16.67 11.24 14.31
N ASN A 17 16.36 12.45 13.81
CA ASN A 17 16.04 13.61 14.65
C ASN A 17 14.61 13.60 15.22
N CYS A 18 13.80 12.58 14.90
CA CYS A 18 12.43 12.48 15.40
C CYS A 18 12.41 12.23 16.92
N THR A 19 11.66 13.05 17.67
CA THR A 19 11.60 12.98 19.14
C THR A 19 10.42 12.17 19.68
N PHE A 20 9.64 11.51 18.82
CA PHE A 20 8.46 10.74 19.20
C PHE A 20 8.47 9.37 18.53
N ASN A 21 7.69 8.44 19.09
CA ASN A 21 7.54 7.11 18.50
C ASN A 21 6.58 7.15 17.30
N VAL A 22 7.12 6.89 16.10
CA VAL A 22 6.34 6.91 14.85
C VAL A 22 5.23 5.86 14.86
N ILE A 23 5.45 4.69 15.46
CA ILE A 23 4.44 3.61 15.54
C ILE A 23 3.29 4.05 16.44
N GLU A 24 3.60 4.70 17.56
CA GLU A 24 2.58 5.22 18.48
C GLU A 24 1.71 6.27 17.79
N LEU A 25 2.32 7.24 17.10
CA LEU A 25 1.59 8.24 16.33
C LEU A 25 0.73 7.58 15.23
N THR A 26 1.26 6.57 14.54
CA THR A 26 0.51 5.83 13.51
C THR A 26 -0.72 5.15 14.12
N ASN A 27 -0.55 4.48 15.27
CA ASN A 27 -1.65 3.86 15.98
C ASN A 27 -2.71 4.89 16.40
N VAL A 28 -2.31 6.10 16.80
CA VAL A 28 -3.26 7.18 17.12
C VAL A 28 -4.03 7.62 15.86
N ILE A 29 -3.36 7.81 14.73
CA ILE A 29 -3.98 8.24 13.47
C ILE A 29 -4.96 7.18 12.94
N ASP A 30 -4.55 5.91 12.96
CA ASP A 30 -5.36 4.79 12.46
C ASP A 30 -6.50 4.42 13.45
N GLY A 31 -6.52 5.01 14.65
CA GLY A 31 -7.55 4.77 15.67
C GLY A 31 -7.34 3.48 16.47
N GLY A 32 -6.10 2.99 16.55
CA GLY A 32 -5.66 1.89 17.40
C GLY A 32 -4.59 1.00 16.75
N PRO A 33 -3.85 0.22 17.55
CA PRO A 33 -2.86 -0.73 17.05
C PRO A 33 -3.48 -1.82 16.17
N GLN A 34 -4.68 -2.30 16.51
CA GLN A 34 -5.40 -3.30 15.70
C GLN A 34 -5.73 -2.78 14.30
N LYS A 35 -6.27 -1.56 14.18
CA LYS A 35 -6.56 -0.95 12.88
C LYS A 35 -5.31 -0.68 12.05
N THR A 36 -4.20 -0.35 12.71
CA THR A 36 -2.89 -0.20 12.05
C THR A 36 -2.40 -1.52 11.48
N GLU A 37 -2.53 -2.60 12.25
CA GLU A 37 -2.16 -3.95 11.82
C GLU A 37 -3.05 -4.44 10.67
N GLU A 38 -4.37 -4.27 10.78
CA GLU A 38 -5.32 -4.57 9.71
C GLU A 38 -5.01 -3.79 8.43
N ARG A 39 -4.72 -2.49 8.53
CA ARG A 39 -4.31 -1.66 7.38
C ARG A 39 -3.05 -2.21 6.74
N LYS A 40 -2.01 -2.48 7.52
CA LYS A 40 -0.74 -3.05 7.02
C LYS A 40 -0.94 -4.39 6.33
N LYS A 41 -1.76 -5.28 6.92
CA LYS A 41 -2.06 -6.59 6.34
C LYS A 41 -2.76 -6.44 4.99
N ARG A 42 -3.74 -5.54 4.88
CA ARG A 42 -4.44 -5.25 3.61
C ARG A 42 -3.52 -4.62 2.57
N GLU A 43 -2.65 -3.70 2.98
CA GLU A 43 -1.64 -3.11 2.10
C GLU A 43 -0.72 -4.18 1.53
N GLU A 44 -0.20 -5.08 2.37
CA GLU A 44 0.68 -6.17 1.94
C GLU A 44 0.01 -7.10 0.90
N MET A 45 -1.27 -7.44 1.11
CA MET A 45 -2.04 -8.21 0.12
C MET A 45 -2.10 -7.50 -1.24
N VAL A 46 -2.42 -6.20 -1.25
CA VAL A 46 -2.48 -5.40 -2.48
C VAL A 46 -1.11 -5.26 -3.13
N PHE A 47 -0.04 -5.14 -2.33
CA PHE A 47 1.34 -5.11 -2.83
C PHE A 47 1.70 -6.41 -3.55
N ASN A 48 1.35 -7.56 -2.96
CA ASN A 48 1.66 -8.87 -3.52
C ASN A 48 0.96 -9.15 -4.86
N GLU A 49 -0.26 -8.61 -5.07
CA GLU A 49 -0.99 -8.72 -6.33
C GLU A 49 -0.44 -7.80 -7.45
N GLY A 50 0.45 -6.86 -7.14
CA GLY A 50 1.08 -6.00 -8.13
C GLY A 50 0.14 -4.97 -8.80
N ILE A 51 -1.08 -4.76 -8.30
CA ILE A 51 -2.08 -3.82 -8.85
C ILE A 51 -1.57 -2.37 -8.88
N HIS A 52 -0.65 -2.04 -7.97
CA HIS A 52 -0.02 -0.73 -7.83
C HIS A 52 1.10 -0.45 -8.84
N ILE A 53 1.57 -1.47 -9.57
CA ILE A 53 2.67 -1.35 -10.52
C ILE A 53 2.12 -0.84 -11.86
N ASP A 54 2.54 0.36 -12.23
CA ASP A 54 2.26 0.94 -13.54
C ASP A 54 3.51 0.88 -14.42
N GLU A 55 3.35 0.41 -15.66
CA GLU A 55 4.44 0.38 -16.65
C GLU A 55 4.89 1.81 -17.01
N VAL A 56 3.94 2.74 -17.04
CA VAL A 56 4.15 4.14 -17.38
C VAL A 56 3.58 5.00 -16.26
N PRO A 57 4.34 5.98 -15.73
CA PRO A 57 3.81 6.90 -14.73
C PRO A 57 2.58 7.64 -15.24
N SER A 58 1.59 7.83 -14.36
CA SER A 58 0.30 8.46 -14.71
C SER A 58 0.45 9.84 -15.35
N ASP A 59 1.52 10.58 -15.02
CA ASP A 59 1.80 11.91 -15.59
C ASP A 59 1.99 11.89 -17.13
N TYR A 60 2.44 10.77 -17.69
CA TYR A 60 2.62 10.61 -19.14
C TYR A 60 1.38 10.10 -19.87
N LEU A 61 0.33 9.73 -19.13
CA LEU A 61 -0.90 9.20 -19.72
C LEU A 61 -1.84 10.33 -20.15
N SER A 62 -2.44 10.18 -21.31
CA SER A 62 -3.58 11.01 -21.74
C SER A 62 -4.79 10.80 -20.81
N HIS A 63 -5.77 11.70 -20.89
CA HIS A 63 -7.00 11.58 -20.08
C HIS A 63 -7.74 10.25 -20.31
N LYS A 64 -7.76 9.78 -21.57
CA LYS A 64 -8.35 8.49 -21.92
C LYS A 64 -7.60 7.32 -21.29
N GLU A 65 -6.27 7.32 -21.40
CA GLU A 65 -5.44 6.24 -20.84
C GLU A 65 -5.51 6.20 -19.32
N LYS A 66 -5.59 7.36 -18.66
CA LYS A 66 -5.84 7.45 -17.21
C LYS A 66 -7.16 6.77 -16.82
N TYR A 67 -8.21 7.00 -17.60
CA TYR A 67 -9.50 6.37 -17.38
C TYR A 67 -9.42 4.85 -17.58
N GLU A 68 -8.82 4.39 -18.67
CA GLU A 68 -8.65 2.96 -18.95
C GLU A 68 -7.82 2.26 -17.86
N LEU A 69 -6.74 2.89 -17.41
CA LEU A 69 -5.92 2.38 -16.31
C LEU A 69 -6.71 2.31 -14.99
N ALA A 70 -7.50 3.34 -14.67
CA ALA A 70 -8.33 3.35 -13.47
C ALA A 70 -9.38 2.22 -13.50
N VAL A 71 -10.05 2.01 -14.64
CA VAL A 71 -11.01 0.91 -14.81
C VAL A 71 -10.32 -0.44 -14.69
N LYS A 72 -9.15 -0.63 -15.33
CA LYS A 72 -8.35 -1.86 -15.22
C LYS A 72 -8.00 -2.16 -13.77
N LYS A 73 -7.49 -1.17 -13.02
CA LYS A 73 -7.14 -1.30 -11.60
C LYS A 73 -8.36 -1.64 -10.74
N ALA A 74 -9.48 -0.97 -10.96
CA ALA A 74 -10.72 -1.27 -10.25
C ALA A 74 -11.16 -2.72 -10.47
N CYS A 75 -11.16 -3.21 -11.72
CA CYS A 75 -11.51 -4.59 -12.02
C CYS A 75 -10.57 -5.62 -11.36
N MET A 76 -9.26 -5.35 -11.33
CA MET A 76 -8.29 -6.22 -10.65
C MET A 76 -8.52 -6.22 -9.14
N LEU A 77 -8.75 -5.05 -8.53
CA LEU A 77 -9.04 -4.92 -7.11
C LEU A 77 -10.32 -5.66 -6.73
N PHE A 78 -11.38 -5.55 -7.52
CA PHE A 78 -12.63 -6.29 -7.30
C PHE A 78 -12.42 -7.81 -7.36
N LYS A 79 -11.61 -8.30 -8.30
CA LYS A 79 -11.29 -9.73 -8.39
C LYS A 79 -10.52 -10.21 -7.15
N MET A 80 -9.55 -9.44 -6.69
CA MET A 80 -8.80 -9.72 -5.46
C MET A 80 -9.72 -9.75 -4.24
N MET A 81 -10.56 -8.72 -4.07
CA MET A 81 -11.50 -8.64 -2.95
C MET A 81 -12.46 -9.82 -2.90
N ARG A 82 -12.98 -10.25 -4.05
CA ARG A 82 -13.85 -11.43 -4.13
C ARG A 82 -13.13 -12.71 -3.71
N ARG A 83 -11.89 -12.92 -4.16
CA ARG A 83 -11.08 -14.08 -3.76
C ARG A 83 -10.85 -14.09 -2.24
N LEU A 84 -10.51 -12.94 -1.67
CA LEU A 84 -10.30 -12.81 -0.22
C LEU A 84 -11.57 -13.10 0.58
N GLN A 85 -12.74 -12.65 0.10
CA GLN A 85 -14.02 -12.98 0.73
C GLN A 85 -14.35 -14.48 0.64
N GLU A 86 -14.03 -15.13 -0.49
CA GLU A 86 -14.23 -16.58 -0.66
C GLU A 86 -13.32 -17.38 0.28
N GLU A 87 -12.06 -16.96 0.45
CA GLU A 87 -11.10 -17.59 1.38
C GLU A 87 -11.45 -17.38 2.87
N GLU A 88 -12.08 -16.25 3.23
CA GLU A 88 -12.57 -16.01 4.60
C GLU A 88 -13.83 -16.82 4.96
N VAL A 89 -14.60 -17.28 3.97
CA VAL A 89 -15.85 -18.04 4.17
C VAL A 89 -15.60 -19.55 4.29
N ASP A 90 -14.43 -20.04 3.91
CA ASP A 90 -14.03 -21.47 3.95
C ASP A 90 -13.39 -21.90 5.29
N PHE A 91 -13.46 -21.06 6.34
CA PHE A 91 -13.05 -21.34 7.73
C PHE A 91 -14.22 -21.19 8.71
#